data_AF-A0A151TN83-F1
#
_entry.id   AF-A0A151TN83-F1
#
_cell.length_a   1.000
_cell.length_b   1.000
_cell.length_c   1.000
_cell.angle_alpha   90.00
_cell.angle_beta   90.00
_cell.angle_gamma   90.00
#
_symmetry.space_group_name_H-M   'P 1'
#
loop_
_entity.id
_entity.type
_entity.pdbx_description
1 polymer ?
#
loop_
_entity_poly.entity_id
_entity_poly.type
_entity_poly.pdbx_seq_one_letter_code
_entity_poly.pdbx_strand_id
1 'polypeptide(L)'
;MKTTQLINQLNAQLLTTKSGGITILAPDDSAFSELKAGFLNSLSDGQKLELLQFHVISEYVSSSNFDTLTNPVRTLAGAKPGKVELNVISYGGSVNISTGEVNTTITGIIYTDKHLAIYKVGKVLLPMDFFAVAKAPAKGPSLAPEPSSDAAKAPKADKDESSSSDSSQVKPTEQNSGTTKISVYGMWVSLGLALVAATMQT
;
A
#
# COMPACT_ATOMS: atom_id res chain seq x y z
N MET A 1 30.05 -9.92 8.98
CA MET A 1 30.37 -8.93 7.92
C MET A 1 29.24 -8.86 6.87
N LYS A 2 28.01 -8.53 7.29
CA LYS A 2 26.85 -8.44 6.36
C LYS A 2 26.72 -7.04 5.74
N THR A 3 27.14 -6.01 6.47
CA THR A 3 27.20 -4.60 6.00
C THR A 3 27.97 -4.46 4.70
N THR A 4 29.11 -5.13 4.57
CA THR A 4 29.95 -5.07 3.36
C THR A 4 29.28 -5.71 2.15
N GLN A 5 28.47 -6.76 2.32
CA GLN A 5 27.80 -7.43 1.21
C GLN A 5 26.72 -6.55 0.58
N LEU A 6 25.92 -5.88 1.40
CA LEU A 6 24.89 -4.95 0.92
C LEU A 6 25.50 -3.75 0.21
N ILE A 7 26.54 -3.16 0.79
CA ILE A 7 27.27 -2.04 0.19
C ILE A 7 27.89 -2.46 -1.15
N ASN A 8 28.45 -3.67 -1.22
CA ASN A 8 28.99 -4.18 -2.48
C ASN A 8 27.90 -4.42 -3.52
N GLN A 9 26.70 -4.87 -3.13
CA GLN A 9 25.56 -5.01 -4.05
C GLN A 9 25.07 -3.66 -4.56
N LEU A 10 24.93 -2.66 -3.69
CA LEU A 10 24.54 -1.31 -4.09
C LEU A 10 25.59 -0.66 -4.98
N ASN A 11 26.88 -0.78 -4.63
CA ASN A 11 27.98 -0.28 -5.45
C ASN A 11 28.05 -0.99 -6.80
N ALA A 12 27.87 -2.31 -6.83
CA ALA A 12 27.81 -3.06 -8.08
C ALA A 12 26.63 -2.60 -8.93
N GLN A 13 25.44 -2.38 -8.36
CA GLN A 13 24.30 -1.82 -9.10
C GLN A 13 24.63 -0.42 -9.64
N LEU A 14 25.15 0.49 -8.82
CA LEU A 14 25.56 1.84 -9.25
C LEU A 14 26.59 1.82 -10.39
N LEU A 15 27.55 0.89 -10.36
CA LEU A 15 28.62 0.77 -11.36
C LEU A 15 28.19 -0.02 -12.62
N THR A 16 27.22 -0.92 -12.50
CA THR A 16 26.77 -1.80 -13.61
C THR A 16 25.46 -1.35 -14.24
N THR A 17 24.78 -0.35 -13.67
CA THR A 17 23.54 0.20 -14.21
C THR A 17 23.78 0.85 -15.58
N LYS A 18 23.61 0.03 -16.62
CA LYS A 18 22.96 0.44 -17.88
C LYS A 18 21.46 0.74 -17.66
N SER A 19 20.97 0.72 -16.41
CA SER A 19 19.58 0.63 -15.98
C SER A 19 19.08 1.79 -15.12
N GLY A 20 19.48 3.04 -15.41
CA GLY A 20 18.67 4.20 -15.01
C GLY A 20 18.75 4.67 -13.55
N GLY A 21 19.79 4.32 -12.78
CA GLY A 21 20.05 4.87 -11.44
C GLY A 21 19.15 4.35 -10.29
N ILE A 22 19.30 4.88 -9.08
CA ILE A 22 18.55 4.49 -7.88
C ILE A 22 18.06 5.70 -7.08
N THR A 23 16.96 5.51 -6.33
CA THR A 23 16.43 6.52 -5.41
C THR A 23 16.30 5.95 -4.01
N ILE A 24 16.91 6.59 -3.03
CA ILE A 24 16.90 6.19 -1.62
C ILE A 24 15.96 7.13 -0.86
N LEU A 25 14.99 6.55 -0.15
CA LEU A 25 14.09 7.22 0.76
C LEU A 25 14.66 7.06 2.18
N ALA A 26 15.33 8.08 2.69
CA ALA A 26 16.01 8.06 3.97
C ALA A 26 15.08 8.61 5.07
N PRO A 27 14.65 7.77 6.04
CA PRO A 27 13.88 8.25 7.18
C PRO A 27 14.73 9.12 8.11
N ASP A 28 14.09 10.11 8.71
CA ASP A 28 14.70 10.91 9.77
C ASP A 28 14.96 10.13 11.05
N ASP A 29 15.88 10.63 11.88
CA ASP A 29 16.11 10.06 13.21
C ASP A 29 14.81 10.03 14.06
N SER A 30 13.99 11.07 13.96
CA SER A 30 12.68 11.13 14.61
C SER A 30 11.71 10.07 14.08
N ALA A 31 11.82 9.66 12.82
CA ALA A 31 10.99 8.63 12.22
C ALA A 31 11.15 7.27 12.92
N PHE A 32 12.36 6.99 13.43
CA PHE A 32 12.64 5.75 14.16
C PHE A 32 12.01 5.74 15.56
N SER A 33 11.76 6.93 16.13
CA SER A 33 11.08 7.07 17.42
C SER A 33 9.57 6.80 17.34
N GLU A 34 8.98 6.91 16.15
CA GLU A 34 7.57 6.57 15.91
C GLU A 34 7.33 5.06 15.82
N LEU A 35 8.39 4.26 15.71
CA LEU A 35 8.29 2.81 15.70
C LEU A 35 7.99 2.27 17.10
N LYS A 36 7.30 1.13 17.15
CA LYS A 36 7.08 0.42 18.41
C LYS A 36 8.42 0.09 19.07
N ALA A 37 8.52 0.34 20.37
CA ALA A 37 9.71 0.02 21.15
C ALA A 37 10.14 -1.44 20.95
N GLY A 38 11.41 -1.66 20.63
CA GLY A 38 11.97 -2.99 20.36
C GLY A 38 11.65 -3.59 18.98
N PHE A 39 10.89 -2.89 18.12
CA PHE A 39 10.53 -3.41 16.78
C PHE A 39 11.76 -3.82 15.96
N LEU A 40 12.72 -2.92 15.77
CA LEU A 40 13.94 -3.24 14.98
C LEU A 40 14.79 -4.36 15.60
N ASN A 41 14.72 -4.52 16.93
CA ASN A 41 15.43 -5.60 17.64
C ASN A 41 14.73 -6.94 17.48
N SER A 42 13.40 -6.95 17.25
CA SER A 42 12.62 -8.17 17.00
C SER A 42 12.83 -8.74 15.59
N LEU A 43 13.37 -7.95 14.66
CA LEU A 43 13.59 -8.36 13.28
C LEU A 43 14.83 -9.25 13.15
N SER A 44 14.70 -10.32 12.37
CA SER A 44 15.84 -11.10 11.89
C SER A 44 16.73 -10.28 10.95
N ASP A 45 17.98 -10.69 10.75
CA ASP A 45 18.89 -10.02 9.82
C ASP A 45 18.35 -9.96 8.38
N GLY A 46 17.59 -10.99 7.96
CA GLY A 46 16.93 -11.01 6.66
C GLY A 46 15.82 -9.96 6.56
N GLN A 47 15.03 -9.80 7.62
CA GLN A 47 13.98 -8.77 7.68
C GLN A 47 14.55 -7.36 7.76
N LYS A 48 15.68 -7.16 8.46
CA LYS A 48 16.40 -5.87 8.46
C LYS A 48 16.91 -5.52 7.06
N LEU A 49 17.45 -6.51 6.35
CA LEU A 49 17.89 -6.35 4.97
C LEU A 49 16.71 -6.04 4.03
N GLU A 50 15.58 -6.73 4.16
CA GLU A 50 14.35 -6.44 3.40
C GLU A 50 13.85 -5.02 3.68
N LEU A 51 13.85 -4.59 4.94
CA LEU A 51 13.45 -3.23 5.34
C LEU A 51 14.37 -2.16 4.75
N LEU A 52 15.68 -2.37 4.73
CA LEU A 52 16.62 -1.44 4.09
C LEU A 52 16.40 -1.35 2.59
N GLN A 53 16.24 -2.50 1.92
CA GLN A 53 15.99 -2.53 0.47
C GLN A 53 14.62 -1.93 0.10
N PHE A 54 13.65 -1.95 1.01
CA PHE A 54 12.32 -1.37 0.78
C PHE A 54 12.34 0.16 0.75
N HIS A 55 13.36 0.77 1.36
CA HIS A 55 13.60 2.21 1.27
C HIS A 55 14.33 2.61 -0.02
N VAL A 56 14.62 1.66 -0.93
CA VAL A 56 15.32 1.95 -2.17
C VAL A 56 14.43 1.62 -3.36
N ILE A 57 14.14 2.62 -4.18
CA ILE A 57 13.46 2.47 -5.46
C ILE A 57 14.52 2.11 -6.52
N SER A 58 14.20 1.13 -7.36
CA SER A 58 15.11 0.53 -8.34
C SER A 58 15.39 1.38 -9.58
N GLU A 59 15.00 2.66 -9.55
CA GLU A 59 15.16 3.64 -10.62
C GLU A 59 15.48 5.02 -10.04
N TYR A 60 16.20 5.85 -10.80
CA TYR A 60 16.39 7.25 -10.47
C TYR A 60 15.11 8.04 -10.74
N VAL A 61 14.66 8.77 -9.73
CA VAL A 61 13.50 9.65 -9.80
C VAL A 61 13.94 11.03 -9.32
N SER A 62 13.93 12.01 -10.22
CA SER A 62 14.14 13.41 -9.85
C SER A 62 12.92 13.94 -9.09
N SER A 63 13.11 15.02 -8.32
CA SER A 63 12.02 15.62 -7.54
C SER A 63 10.84 16.07 -8.39
N SER A 64 11.09 16.39 -9.66
CA SER A 64 10.07 16.81 -10.62
C SER A 64 9.34 15.65 -11.31
N ASN A 65 9.82 14.41 -11.18
CA ASN A 65 9.33 13.28 -11.97
C ASN A 65 8.56 12.25 -11.13
N PHE A 66 8.32 12.52 -9.84
CA PHE A 66 7.55 11.61 -8.98
C PHE A 66 6.10 11.41 -9.44
N ASP A 67 5.53 12.37 -10.17
CA ASP A 67 4.21 12.29 -10.82
C ASP A 67 4.19 11.36 -12.04
N THR A 68 5.35 11.09 -12.65
CA THR A 68 5.47 10.18 -13.80
C THR A 68 5.52 8.70 -13.40
N LEU A 69 5.67 8.43 -12.10
CA LEU A 69 5.73 7.06 -11.59
C LEU A 69 4.39 6.35 -11.76
N THR A 70 4.45 5.12 -12.27
CA THR A 70 3.27 4.26 -12.33
C THR A 70 3.16 3.45 -11.04
N ASN A 71 2.03 3.59 -10.36
CA ASN A 71 1.73 2.78 -9.18
C ASN A 71 1.27 1.37 -9.58
N PRO A 72 1.68 0.32 -8.85
CA PRO A 72 2.54 0.35 -7.66
C PRO A 72 4.04 0.43 -8.01
N VAL A 73 4.80 1.26 -7.27
CA VAL A 73 6.23 1.50 -7.48
C VAL A 73 7.07 0.40 -6.84
N ARG A 74 8.02 -0.14 -7.59
CA ARG A 74 8.86 -1.26 -7.16
C ARG A 74 10.09 -0.79 -6.38
N THR A 75 10.42 -1.54 -5.33
CA THR A 75 11.61 -1.32 -4.50
C THR A 75 12.63 -2.44 -4.70
N LEU A 76 13.84 -2.27 -4.15
CA LEU A 76 14.86 -3.32 -4.14
C LEU A 76 14.51 -4.48 -3.21
N ALA A 77 13.51 -4.35 -2.31
CA ALA A 77 13.11 -5.42 -1.39
C ALA A 77 12.54 -6.66 -2.10
N GLY A 78 12.22 -6.54 -3.39
CA GLY A 78 12.00 -7.68 -4.27
C GLY A 78 10.78 -7.55 -5.14
N ALA A 79 10.47 -8.64 -5.84
CA ALA A 79 9.41 -8.70 -6.85
C ALA A 79 8.09 -9.31 -6.33
N LYS A 80 7.90 -9.44 -5.01
CA LYS A 80 6.67 -10.02 -4.43
C LYS A 80 5.50 -9.05 -4.68
N PRO A 81 4.55 -9.37 -5.58
CA PRO A 81 3.47 -8.44 -5.91
C PRO A 81 2.64 -8.09 -4.68
N GLY A 82 2.33 -6.81 -4.49
CA GLY A 82 1.47 -6.32 -3.40
C GLY A 82 2.02 -6.38 -1.98
N LYS A 83 3.27 -6.83 -1.77
CA LYS A 83 3.87 -6.95 -0.41
C LYS A 83 4.99 -5.97 -0.15
N VAL A 84 5.75 -5.63 -1.20
CA VAL A 84 6.97 -4.81 -1.13
C VAL A 84 6.96 -3.68 -2.17
N GLU A 85 5.77 -3.15 -2.45
CA GLU A 85 5.56 -2.07 -3.39
C GLU A 85 5.09 -0.80 -2.65
N LEU A 86 5.36 0.36 -3.25
CA LEU A 86 5.00 1.67 -2.74
C LEU A 86 3.90 2.29 -3.61
N ASN A 87 3.04 3.10 -3.00
CA ASN A 87 2.14 3.97 -3.73
C ASN A 87 2.60 5.42 -3.57
N VAL A 88 2.93 6.07 -4.68
CA VAL A 88 3.44 7.43 -4.73
C VAL A 88 2.41 8.34 -5.38
N ILE A 89 2.11 9.46 -4.72
CA ILE A 89 1.21 10.50 -5.22
C ILE A 89 1.92 11.83 -5.10
N SER A 90 2.11 12.50 -6.22
CA SER A 90 2.69 13.85 -6.27
C SER A 90 1.59 14.87 -6.57
N TYR A 91 1.45 15.89 -5.74
CA TYR A 91 0.50 16.98 -5.93
C TYR A 91 1.04 18.29 -5.37
N GLY A 92 0.93 19.38 -6.13
CA GLY A 92 1.29 20.73 -5.66
C GLY A 92 2.74 20.86 -5.18
N GLY A 93 3.67 20.10 -5.78
CA GLY A 93 5.07 20.08 -5.37
C GLY A 93 5.38 19.25 -4.11
N SER A 94 4.36 18.60 -3.52
CA SER A 94 4.52 17.67 -2.41
C SER A 94 4.37 16.23 -2.87
N VAL A 95 5.25 15.35 -2.41
CA VAL A 95 5.22 13.92 -2.72
C VAL A 95 4.82 13.14 -1.48
N ASN A 96 3.69 12.43 -1.58
CA ASN A 96 3.21 11.48 -0.58
C ASN A 96 3.56 10.06 -1.02
N ILE A 97 4.01 9.25 -0.07
CA ILE A 97 4.40 7.85 -0.24
C ILE A 97 3.61 7.03 0.77
N SER A 98 2.99 5.96 0.31
CA SER A 98 2.16 5.06 1.11
C SER A 98 2.59 3.60 0.93
N THR A 99 2.57 2.85 2.04
CA THR A 99 2.73 1.38 2.06
C THR A 99 1.41 0.66 2.37
N GLY A 100 0.28 1.39 2.31
CA GLY A 100 -1.03 0.93 2.78
C GLY A 100 -1.25 1.20 4.27
N GLU A 101 -0.28 0.82 5.11
CA GLU A 101 -0.34 1.06 6.57
C GLU A 101 0.39 2.33 6.99
N VAL A 102 1.53 2.64 6.36
CA VAL A 102 2.33 3.83 6.65
C VAL A 102 2.17 4.84 5.52
N ASN A 103 1.82 6.08 5.88
CA ASN A 103 1.78 7.23 4.98
C ASN A 103 2.84 8.25 5.41
N THR A 104 3.65 8.71 4.47
CA THR A 104 4.71 9.68 4.72
C THR A 104 4.88 10.65 3.55
N THR A 105 5.57 11.75 3.79
CA THR A 105 5.91 12.74 2.76
C THR A 105 7.41 12.87 2.61
N ILE A 106 7.85 13.28 1.43
CA ILE A 106 9.21 13.75 1.22
C ILE A 106 9.34 15.14 1.86
N THR A 107 10.23 15.28 2.83
CA THR A 107 10.46 16.50 3.60
C THR A 107 11.69 17.28 3.15
N GLY A 108 12.52 16.70 2.30
CA GLY A 108 13.72 17.35 1.79
C GLY A 108 14.55 16.47 0.86
N ILE A 109 15.62 17.05 0.33
CA ILE A 109 16.60 16.40 -0.55
C ILE A 109 17.94 16.39 0.18
N ILE A 110 18.53 15.21 0.37
CA ILE A 110 19.84 15.05 0.99
C ILE A 110 20.94 15.10 -0.07
N TYR A 111 20.71 14.42 -1.19
CA TYR A 111 21.63 14.34 -2.31
C TYR A 111 20.88 14.06 -3.59
N THR A 112 21.33 14.61 -4.71
CA THR A 112 20.81 14.22 -6.02
C THR A 112 21.85 14.51 -7.11
N ASP A 113 22.02 13.57 -8.02
CA ASP A 113 22.73 13.76 -9.28
C ASP A 113 21.90 13.19 -10.46
N LYS A 114 22.51 12.45 -11.39
CA LYS A 114 21.84 11.82 -12.55
C LYS A 114 21.58 10.32 -12.37
N HIS A 115 22.17 9.69 -11.36
CA HIS A 115 22.15 8.25 -11.13
C HIS A 115 21.75 7.89 -9.70
N LEU A 116 21.85 8.83 -8.76
CA LEU A 116 21.48 8.65 -7.36
C LEU A 116 20.67 9.85 -6.87
N ALA A 117 19.52 9.58 -6.28
CA ALA A 117 18.76 10.56 -5.50
C ALA A 117 18.55 10.03 -4.08
N ILE A 118 18.68 10.90 -3.08
CA ILE A 118 18.42 10.60 -1.68
C ILE A 118 17.45 11.65 -1.15
N TYR A 119 16.25 11.20 -0.83
CA TYR A 119 15.18 12.03 -0.29
C TYR A 119 14.95 11.74 1.18
N LYS A 120 14.71 12.79 1.94
CA LYS A 120 14.38 12.74 3.35
C LYS A 120 12.89 12.43 3.51
N VAL A 121 12.52 11.45 4.33
CA VAL A 121 11.12 11.10 4.61
C VAL A 121 10.83 11.13 6.11
N GLY A 122 9.61 11.52 6.47
CA GLY A 122 9.23 11.71 7.88
C GLY A 122 8.94 10.43 8.65
N LYS A 123 8.81 9.28 7.98
CA LYS A 123 8.45 7.99 8.61
C LYS A 123 9.24 6.85 7.99
N VAL A 124 9.52 5.81 8.79
CA VAL A 124 10.12 4.57 8.31
C VAL A 124 9.07 3.79 7.53
N LEU A 125 9.36 3.49 6.26
CA LEU A 125 8.51 2.70 5.39
C LEU A 125 8.57 1.23 5.81
N LEU A 126 7.40 0.64 6.06
CA LEU A 126 7.27 -0.74 6.50
C LEU A 126 6.49 -1.56 5.46
N PRO A 127 7.04 -2.68 4.95
CA PRO A 127 6.31 -3.59 4.09
C PRO A 127 5.11 -4.19 4.83
N MET A 128 4.03 -4.49 4.10
CA MET A 128 2.77 -4.99 4.70
C MET A 128 2.96 -6.27 5.52
N ASP A 129 3.91 -7.12 5.14
CA ASP A 129 4.22 -8.38 5.82
C ASP A 129 4.68 -8.17 7.28
N PHE A 130 5.24 -7.00 7.61
CA PHE A 130 5.74 -6.68 8.96
C PHE A 130 4.59 -6.41 9.95
N PHE A 131 3.42 -6.04 9.44
CA PHE A 131 2.21 -5.85 10.24
C PHE A 131 1.41 -7.14 10.42
N ALA A 132 1.54 -8.11 9.51
CA ALA A 132 0.93 -9.43 9.65
C ALA A 132 1.56 -10.24 10.80
N VAL A 133 2.88 -10.11 11.01
CA VAL A 133 3.60 -10.75 12.13
C VAL A 133 3.21 -10.12 13.48
N ALA A 134 2.77 -8.86 13.51
CA ALA A 134 2.21 -8.25 14.72
C ALA A 134 0.83 -8.82 15.09
N LYS A 135 0.13 -9.49 14.16
CA LYS A 135 -1.22 -10.05 14.36
C LYS A 135 -1.25 -11.56 14.65
N ALA A 136 -0.15 -12.31 14.49
CA ALA A 136 -0.05 -13.72 14.91
C ALA A 136 1.40 -14.12 15.25
N PRO A 137 1.69 -14.87 16.34
CA PRO A 137 0.91 -16.02 16.82
C PRO A 137 0.72 -16.09 18.34
N ALA A 138 -0.53 -16.00 18.82
CA ALA A 138 -0.87 -16.58 20.12
C ALA A 138 -1.18 -18.07 19.94
N LYS A 139 -0.17 -18.88 19.58
CA LYS A 139 -0.22 -20.31 19.93
C LYS A 139 0.11 -20.40 21.42
N GLY A 140 -0.91 -20.18 22.25
CA GLY A 140 -0.84 -20.58 23.64
C GLY A 140 -0.61 -22.10 23.71
N PRO A 141 0.27 -22.58 24.60
CA PRO A 141 0.35 -24.00 24.87
C PRO A 141 -0.93 -24.40 25.59
N SER A 142 -1.90 -24.96 24.85
CA SER A 142 -3.01 -25.68 25.48
C SER A 142 -2.46 -26.99 26.01
N LEU A 143 -1.93 -26.94 27.22
CA LEU A 143 -1.68 -28.09 28.06
C LEU A 143 -3.01 -28.83 28.26
N ALA A 144 -3.15 -30.02 27.68
CA ALA A 144 -3.94 -31.06 28.34
C ALA A 144 -3.05 -31.69 29.42
N PRO A 145 -3.57 -31.98 30.63
CA PRO A 145 -4.21 -33.29 30.84
C PRO A 145 -5.35 -33.37 31.89
N GLU A 146 -6.41 -34.09 31.50
CA GLU A 146 -7.22 -35.11 32.22
C GLU A 146 -7.98 -34.79 33.57
N PRO A 147 -8.68 -35.76 34.22
CA PRO A 147 -10.15 -35.89 34.19
C PRO A 147 -10.82 -35.96 35.60
N SER A 148 -12.14 -35.74 35.73
CA SER A 148 -12.98 -36.41 36.76
C SER A 148 -14.45 -35.95 36.76
N SER A 149 -15.35 -36.94 36.64
CA SER A 149 -16.68 -37.14 37.26
C SER A 149 -17.52 -35.93 37.74
N ASP A 150 -18.82 -35.87 37.37
CA ASP A 150 -19.90 -36.57 38.09
C ASP A 150 -21.25 -36.47 37.33
N ALA A 151 -22.21 -37.29 37.74
CA ALA A 151 -23.30 -37.87 36.97
C ALA A 151 -24.66 -37.14 36.94
N ALA A 152 -25.49 -37.63 36.00
CA ALA A 152 -26.98 -37.65 35.96
C ALA A 152 -27.70 -36.32 35.67
N LYS A 153 -28.73 -36.21 34.80
CA LYS A 153 -29.90 -37.09 34.62
C LYS A 153 -30.70 -36.63 33.37
N ALA A 154 -31.11 -37.56 32.51
CA ALA A 154 -32.16 -37.35 31.47
C ALA A 154 -33.56 -37.62 32.09
N PRO A 155 -34.72 -37.24 31.48
CA PRO A 155 -35.18 -37.77 30.17
C PRO A 155 -36.10 -36.87 29.26
N LYS A 156 -35.94 -37.10 27.94
CA LYS A 156 -36.88 -37.25 26.78
C LYS A 156 -38.20 -36.43 26.54
N ALA A 157 -38.42 -36.25 25.22
CA ALA A 157 -39.66 -36.22 24.40
C ALA A 157 -40.37 -34.85 24.24
N ASP A 158 -40.93 -34.42 23.10
CA ASP A 158 -41.08 -34.94 21.73
C ASP A 158 -41.68 -33.80 20.83
N LYS A 159 -41.35 -33.80 19.53
CA LYS A 159 -42.28 -33.72 18.38
C LYS A 159 -42.93 -32.39 17.86
N ASP A 160 -42.60 -32.11 16.59
CA ASP A 160 -43.37 -31.64 15.41
C ASP A 160 -44.03 -30.25 15.23
N GLU A 161 -43.82 -29.75 14.00
CA GLU A 161 -44.75 -29.07 13.06
C GLU A 161 -45.14 -27.58 13.17
N SER A 162 -44.68 -26.84 12.14
CA SER A 162 -45.47 -26.16 11.08
C SER A 162 -46.36 -24.93 11.37
N SER A 163 -46.58 -24.20 10.26
CA SER A 163 -47.47 -23.05 9.97
C SER A 163 -46.93 -21.65 10.33
N SER A 164 -46.64 -20.74 9.39
CA SER A 164 -47.45 -20.12 8.31
C SER A 164 -48.60 -19.27 8.84
N SER A 165 -48.54 -17.96 8.57
CA SER A 165 -49.62 -16.98 8.22
C SER A 165 -49.04 -15.57 8.47
N ASP A 166 -48.65 -14.77 7.48
CA ASP A 166 -49.40 -14.08 6.41
C ASP A 166 -50.29 -12.91 6.87
N SER A 167 -50.10 -11.78 6.17
CA SER A 167 -51.03 -10.66 5.90
C SER A 167 -51.51 -9.78 7.07
N SER A 168 -51.78 -8.47 6.93
CA SER A 168 -51.82 -7.55 5.79
C SER A 168 -52.13 -6.10 6.26
N GLN A 169 -51.69 -5.12 5.45
CA GLN A 169 -52.40 -3.85 5.09
C GLN A 169 -52.77 -2.77 6.15
N VAL A 170 -52.89 -1.45 5.88
CA VAL A 170 -52.47 -0.44 4.88
C VAL A 170 -52.96 0.97 5.35
N LYS A 171 -52.09 2.01 5.26
CA LYS A 171 -52.30 3.46 4.86
C LYS A 171 -53.39 4.35 5.55
N PRO A 172 -53.50 5.71 5.32
CA PRO A 172 -52.79 6.64 4.39
C PRO A 172 -52.45 8.11 4.84
N THR A 173 -51.73 8.82 3.93
CA THR A 173 -51.72 10.30 3.60
C THR A 173 -50.96 11.27 4.53
N GLU A 174 -50.24 12.35 4.14
CA GLU A 174 -50.12 13.30 2.98
C GLU A 174 -48.65 13.80 2.85
N GLN A 175 -48.02 13.97 1.67
CA GLN A 175 -48.03 15.07 0.66
C GLN A 175 -47.38 16.44 1.05
N ASN A 176 -46.23 16.74 0.44
CA ASN A 176 -45.84 18.02 -0.21
C ASN A 176 -44.44 17.84 -0.86
N SER A 177 -44.31 17.52 -2.16
CA SER A 177 -44.13 18.40 -3.33
C SER A 177 -42.77 19.12 -3.42
N GLY A 178 -42.06 18.92 -4.54
CA GLY A 178 -40.75 19.53 -4.82
C GLY A 178 -39.98 18.83 -5.95
N THR A 179 -40.48 18.96 -7.17
CA THR A 179 -40.01 18.36 -8.44
C THR A 179 -38.74 19.04 -8.97
N THR A 180 -37.75 18.28 -9.47
CA THR A 180 -37.20 18.46 -10.84
C THR A 180 -36.26 17.31 -11.21
N LYS A 181 -36.65 16.58 -12.27
CA LYS A 181 -35.83 15.60 -12.99
C LYS A 181 -35.21 16.32 -14.19
N ILE A 182 -33.92 16.15 -14.43
CA ILE A 182 -33.32 16.46 -15.75
C ILE A 182 -32.53 15.23 -16.19
N SER A 183 -33.08 14.58 -17.21
CA SER A 183 -32.44 13.59 -18.08
C SER A 183 -31.67 14.36 -19.16
N VAL A 184 -30.42 14.00 -19.45
CA VAL A 184 -29.71 14.47 -20.65
C VAL A 184 -29.31 13.25 -21.48
N TYR A 185 -30.11 13.05 -22.52
CA TYR A 185 -29.84 12.24 -23.69
C TYR A 185 -28.74 12.89 -24.54
N GLY A 186 -28.05 12.07 -25.33
CA GLY A 186 -26.81 12.41 -26.03
C GLY A 186 -26.85 13.65 -26.94
N MET A 187 -25.65 14.23 -27.11
CA MET A 187 -25.37 15.23 -28.13
C MET A 187 -23.94 15.04 -28.65
N TRP A 188 -23.83 14.97 -29.97
CA TRP A 188 -22.64 14.70 -30.77
C TRP A 188 -21.72 15.93 -30.89
N VAL A 189 -20.40 15.72 -31.05
CA VAL A 189 -19.53 16.70 -31.71
C VAL A 189 -18.55 15.96 -32.63
N SER A 190 -18.72 16.18 -33.93
CA SER A 190 -17.84 15.71 -35.01
C SER A 190 -16.59 16.59 -35.09
N LEU A 191 -15.40 15.98 -35.04
CA LEU A 191 -14.13 16.69 -35.20
C LEU A 191 -13.65 16.56 -36.65
N GLY A 192 -13.80 17.64 -37.44
CA GLY A 192 -13.31 17.73 -38.81
C GLY A 192 -11.79 17.91 -38.84
N LEU A 193 -11.10 17.01 -39.54
CA LEU A 193 -9.66 17.09 -39.78
C LEU A 193 -9.42 17.77 -41.14
N ALA A 194 -8.94 19.01 -41.14
CA ALA A 194 -8.50 19.71 -42.34
C ALA A 194 -7.00 19.49 -42.56
N LEU A 195 -6.64 18.78 -43.63
CA LEU A 195 -5.27 18.64 -44.13
C LEU A 195 -4.96 19.82 -45.05
N VAL A 196 -4.04 20.70 -44.64
CA VAL A 196 -3.45 21.71 -45.52
C VAL A 196 -2.14 21.15 -46.08
N ALA A 197 -2.15 20.80 -47.37
CA ALA A 197 -0.96 20.44 -48.12
C ALA A 197 -0.29 21.73 -48.64
N ALA A 198 0.90 22.04 -48.13
CA ALA A 198 1.77 23.07 -48.69
C ALA A 198 2.64 22.43 -49.78
N THR A 199 2.36 22.75 -51.04
CA THR A 199 3.26 22.47 -52.17
C THR A 199 4.16 23.68 -52.40
N MET A 200 5.45 23.56 -52.05
CA MET A 200 6.49 24.43 -52.58
C MET A 200 6.93 23.88 -53.94
N GLN A 201 6.84 24.69 -55.00
CA GLN A 201 7.62 24.49 -56.22
C GLN A 201 8.14 25.83 -56.74
N THR A 202 9.48 25.84 -56.80
CA THR A 202 10.43 26.59 -57.67
C THR A 202 10.42 28.11 -57.70
#